data_AF-A0A2A4PKT2-F1
#
_entry.id   AF-A0A2A4PKT2-F1
#
_cell.length_a   1.000
_cell.length_b   1.000
_cell.length_c   1.000
_cell.angle_alpha   90.00
_cell.angle_beta   90.00
_cell.angle_gamma   90.00
#
_symmetry.space_group_name_H-M   'P 1'
#
loop_
_entity.id
_entity.type
_entity.pdbx_description
1 polymer ?
#
loop_
_entity_poly.entity_id
_entity_poly.type
_entity_poly.pdbx_seq_one_letter_code
_entity_poly.pdbx_strand_id
1 'polypeptide(L)'
;MERYLMFYRLVSLLLFFVFLSGCVLTDNTRKSALNLPPLELQGGSIEVIAVGILDDRPYVVSGEKPAKYIGQFQLTMGDPYDAFTSSKQPMAKEFLATLPQLLKKQFPKIKIVQLDVGLSKAEAVNALLEQGVDKVVLITLKEWKSLTAIDTSLWFDAQLETFNAKKQLLAYKRTQGHDTFGGAAIAGPITNAKRTLPHAFRQKMQALFSDSMVMASLTSIQAQPIAVRAIDDVSEPSTTGLGVDSDLMKPRACTVELILYWKNAGMPDQEILSKCHSVKQ
;
A
#
# COMPACT_ATOMS: atom_id res chain seq x y z
N MET A 1 46.43 -43.00 28.96
CA MET A 1 46.37 -42.21 27.72
C MET A 1 45.13 -42.55 26.88
N GLU A 2 44.74 -43.82 26.75
CA GLU A 2 43.56 -44.26 25.98
C GLU A 2 42.21 -43.71 26.47
N ARG A 3 42.00 -43.55 27.78
CA ARG A 3 40.77 -42.98 28.34
C ARG A 3 40.50 -41.53 27.91
N TYR A 4 41.56 -40.71 27.75
CA TYR A 4 41.43 -39.33 27.30
C TYR A 4 41.10 -39.24 25.81
N LEU A 5 41.64 -40.17 25.00
CA LEU A 5 41.37 -40.23 23.56
C LEU A 5 39.92 -40.64 23.27
N MET A 6 39.37 -41.57 24.08
CA MET A 6 37.98 -42.01 23.98
C MET A 6 37.00 -40.91 24.44
N PHE A 7 37.34 -40.15 25.48
CA PHE A 7 36.54 -39.00 25.93
C PHE A 7 36.52 -37.88 24.89
N TYR A 8 37.65 -37.58 24.25
CA TYR A 8 37.75 -36.56 23.20
C TYR A 8 36.94 -36.93 21.95
N ARG A 9 36.92 -38.23 21.58
CA ARG A 9 36.07 -38.74 20.49
C ARG A 9 34.59 -38.59 20.79
N LEU A 10 34.16 -38.88 22.01
CA LEU A 10 32.76 -38.73 22.44
C LEU A 10 32.33 -37.26 22.49
N VAL A 11 33.18 -36.36 23.02
CA VAL A 11 32.90 -34.92 23.05
C VAL A 11 32.85 -34.33 21.63
N SER A 12 33.75 -34.74 20.73
CA SER A 12 33.75 -34.29 19.34
C SER A 12 32.51 -34.77 18.57
N LEU A 13 32.02 -35.98 18.84
CA LEU A 13 30.79 -36.50 18.24
C LEU A 13 29.55 -35.77 18.77
N LEU A 14 29.53 -35.46 20.07
CA LEU A 14 28.42 -34.74 20.69
C LEU A 14 28.37 -33.27 20.22
N LEU A 15 29.53 -32.63 20.04
CA LEU A 15 29.61 -31.28 19.46
C LEU A 15 29.11 -31.27 18.00
N PHE A 16 29.43 -32.30 17.22
CA PHE A 16 28.96 -32.43 15.83
C PHE A 16 27.42 -32.57 15.75
N PHE A 17 26.82 -33.34 16.66
CA PHE A 17 25.36 -33.49 16.73
C PHE A 17 24.63 -32.19 17.15
N VAL A 18 25.25 -31.32 17.96
CA VAL A 18 24.69 -30.02 18.35
C VAL A 18 24.69 -29.03 17.17
N PHE A 19 25.62 -29.14 16.23
CA PHE A 19 25.59 -28.34 15.00
C PHE A 19 24.58 -28.84 13.95
N LEU A 20 24.05 -30.06 14.10
CA LEU A 20 23.06 -30.66 13.20
C LEU A 20 21.60 -30.40 13.63
N SER A 21 21.36 -29.84 14.82
CA SER A 21 20.01 -29.47 15.29
C SER A 21 19.61 -28.04 14.93
N GLY A 22 20.03 -27.56 13.76
CA GLY A 22 19.39 -26.42 13.13
C GLY A 22 18.00 -26.84 12.64
N CYS A 23 16.98 -26.73 13.50
CA CYS A 23 15.59 -26.76 13.05
C CYS A 23 15.35 -25.55 12.14
N VAL A 24 15.54 -25.75 10.84
CA VAL A 24 14.95 -24.88 9.83
C VAL A 24 13.44 -25.09 9.95
N LEU A 25 12.79 -24.18 10.68
CA LEU A 25 11.34 -23.98 10.60
C LEU A 25 11.03 -23.37 9.22
N THR A 26 11.27 -24.11 8.14
CA THR A 26 10.57 -23.83 6.88
C THR A 26 9.19 -24.41 7.05
N ASP A 27 8.30 -23.61 7.64
CA ASP A 27 6.89 -23.81 7.36
C ASP A 27 6.78 -23.79 5.83
N ASN A 28 6.29 -24.89 5.28
CA ASN A 28 6.30 -25.12 3.84
C ASN A 28 5.14 -24.27 3.29
N THR A 29 5.37 -22.96 3.12
CA THR A 29 4.41 -21.94 2.67
C THR A 29 4.04 -22.11 1.19
N ARG A 30 3.73 -23.34 0.77
CA ARG A 30 3.05 -23.65 -0.50
C ARG A 30 1.56 -23.31 -0.44
N LYS A 31 0.98 -23.11 0.74
CA LYS A 31 -0.41 -22.66 0.90
C LYS A 31 -0.47 -21.14 0.85
N SER A 32 -0.93 -20.63 -0.31
CA SER A 32 -1.25 -19.24 -0.64
C SER A 32 -0.25 -18.20 -0.14
N ALA A 33 0.57 -17.67 -1.05
CA ALA A 33 1.60 -16.68 -0.74
C ALA A 33 1.06 -15.47 0.06
N LEU A 34 -0.24 -15.16 -0.07
CA LEU A 34 -0.90 -14.03 0.59
C LEU A 34 -1.64 -14.38 1.90
N ASN A 35 -1.44 -15.57 2.49
CA ASN A 35 -1.94 -15.85 3.85
C ASN A 35 -1.08 -15.13 4.91
N LEU A 36 -1.42 -13.87 5.14
CA LEU A 36 -0.62 -12.93 5.92
C LEU A 36 -1.33 -12.58 7.24
N PRO A 37 -0.58 -12.27 8.31
CA PRO A 37 -1.18 -11.81 9.56
C PRO A 37 -1.91 -10.47 9.34
N PRO A 38 -2.99 -10.19 10.09
CA PRO A 38 -3.72 -8.92 10.02
C PRO A 38 -2.82 -7.70 10.19
N LEU A 39 -3.30 -6.55 9.71
CA LEU A 39 -2.62 -5.26 9.87
C LEU A 39 -2.68 -4.79 11.33
N GLU A 40 -1.63 -4.10 11.74
CA GLU A 40 -1.48 -3.51 13.07
C GLU A 40 -1.90 -2.04 13.00
N LEU A 41 -3.20 -1.82 12.85
CA LEU A 41 -3.78 -0.47 12.78
C LEU A 41 -4.32 -0.04 14.15
N GLN A 42 -4.19 1.26 14.45
CA GLN A 42 -4.75 1.88 15.65
C GLN A 42 -6.17 2.38 15.36
N GLY A 43 -7.13 2.01 16.21
CA GLY A 43 -8.55 2.30 15.98
C GLY A 43 -9.24 1.31 15.04
N GLY A 44 -10.53 1.50 14.80
CA GLY A 44 -11.35 0.64 13.95
C GLY A 44 -12.80 1.09 13.90
N SER A 45 -13.59 0.52 13.00
CA SER A 45 -15.01 0.82 12.86
C SER A 45 -15.81 -0.44 12.52
N ILE A 46 -17.02 -0.54 13.06
CA ILE A 46 -17.99 -1.59 12.73
C ILE A 46 -18.85 -1.24 11.51
N GLU A 47 -18.68 -0.04 10.95
CA GLU A 47 -19.34 0.41 9.73
C GLU A 47 -18.90 -0.44 8.54
N VAL A 48 -19.77 -0.53 7.54
CA VAL A 48 -19.47 -1.22 6.30
C VAL A 48 -18.68 -0.28 5.40
N ILE A 49 -17.49 -0.72 4.98
CA ILE A 49 -16.70 0.00 3.96
C ILE A 49 -16.66 -0.82 2.67
N ALA A 50 -16.69 -0.15 1.51
CA ALA A 50 -16.39 -0.80 0.23
C ALA A 50 -14.95 -0.50 -0.17
N VAL A 51 -14.26 -1.52 -0.66
CA VAL A 51 -12.85 -1.42 -1.04
C VAL A 51 -12.66 -1.96 -2.45
N GLY A 52 -11.91 -1.24 -3.28
CA GLY A 52 -11.54 -1.65 -4.63
C GLY A 52 -10.07 -1.38 -4.91
N ILE A 53 -9.49 -2.16 -5.81
CA ILE A 53 -8.13 -1.94 -6.32
C ILE A 53 -8.22 -1.71 -7.83
N LEU A 54 -7.78 -0.54 -8.29
CA LEU A 54 -7.66 -0.18 -9.69
C LEU A 54 -6.23 -0.43 -10.16
N ASP A 55 -6.08 -1.28 -11.18
CA ASP A 55 -4.80 -1.53 -11.85
C ASP A 55 -4.58 -0.47 -12.95
N ASP A 56 -3.78 0.53 -12.64
CA ASP A 56 -3.44 1.67 -13.51
C ASP A 56 -1.97 1.62 -13.94
N ARG A 57 -1.38 0.42 -13.94
CA ARG A 57 0.00 0.21 -14.38
C ARG A 57 0.06 0.46 -15.89
N PRO A 58 0.91 1.37 -16.39
CA PRO A 58 0.87 1.80 -17.79
C PRO A 58 0.98 0.64 -18.79
N TYR A 59 1.84 -0.34 -18.50
CA TYR A 59 2.06 -1.52 -19.33
C TYR A 59 0.92 -2.55 -19.27
N VAL A 60 0.02 -2.48 -18.28
CA VAL A 60 -1.18 -3.33 -18.22
C VAL A 60 -2.34 -2.66 -18.95
N VAL A 61 -2.52 -1.35 -18.72
CA VAL A 61 -3.55 -0.55 -19.37
C VAL A 61 -3.33 -0.47 -20.89
N SER A 62 -2.07 -0.38 -21.35
CA SER A 62 -1.73 -0.40 -22.78
C SER A 62 -1.88 -1.78 -23.43
N GLY A 63 -2.01 -2.85 -22.65
CA GLY A 63 -2.04 -4.23 -23.13
C GLY A 63 -0.66 -4.84 -23.42
N GLU A 64 0.45 -4.13 -23.16
CA GLU A 64 1.81 -4.65 -23.35
C GLU A 64 2.08 -5.89 -22.48
N LYS A 65 1.57 -5.87 -21.24
CA LYS A 65 1.62 -6.98 -20.29
C LYS A 65 0.20 -7.35 -19.86
N PRO A 66 -0.10 -8.63 -19.64
CA PRO A 66 -1.42 -9.04 -19.16
C PRO A 66 -1.60 -8.62 -17.68
N ALA A 67 -2.84 -8.41 -17.24
CA ALA A 67 -3.16 -7.98 -15.85
C ALA A 67 -2.67 -8.93 -14.74
N LYS A 68 -2.36 -10.19 -15.08
CA LYS A 68 -1.74 -11.18 -14.18
C LYS A 68 -0.22 -10.99 -14.00
N TYR A 69 0.40 -10.07 -14.72
CA TYR A 69 1.83 -9.79 -14.62
C TYR A 69 2.17 -9.19 -13.25
N ILE A 70 3.25 -9.68 -12.62
CA ILE A 70 3.71 -9.22 -11.29
C ILE A 70 5.19 -8.81 -11.27
N GLY A 71 5.92 -9.03 -12.36
CA GLY A 71 7.35 -8.80 -12.40
C GLY A 71 8.08 -9.72 -13.34
N GLN A 72 9.37 -9.89 -13.10
CA GLN A 72 10.26 -10.78 -13.83
C GLN A 72 11.12 -11.58 -12.87
N PHE A 73 11.56 -12.75 -13.31
CA PHE A 73 12.65 -13.47 -12.67
C PHE A 73 13.73 -13.78 -13.70
N GLN A 74 14.98 -13.76 -13.25
CA GLN A 74 16.13 -14.08 -14.07
C GLN A 74 16.89 -15.23 -13.40
N LEU A 75 17.16 -16.27 -14.18
CA LEU A 75 18.05 -17.34 -13.77
C LEU A 75 19.50 -16.90 -13.97
N THR A 76 20.45 -17.61 -13.36
CA THR A 76 21.88 -17.24 -13.35
C THR A 76 22.47 -17.04 -14.76
N MET A 77 21.84 -17.61 -15.79
CA MET A 77 22.15 -17.38 -17.20
C MET A 77 20.84 -17.15 -17.98
N GLY A 78 20.81 -16.13 -18.85
CA GLY A 78 19.71 -15.86 -19.78
C GLY A 78 18.97 -14.54 -19.55
N ASP A 79 18.01 -14.26 -20.43
CA ASP A 79 17.14 -13.09 -20.36
C ASP A 79 16.08 -13.22 -19.25
N PRO A 80 15.56 -12.11 -18.70
CA PRO A 80 14.48 -12.14 -17.72
C PRO A 80 13.18 -12.73 -18.30
N TYR A 81 12.52 -13.57 -17.52
CA TYR A 81 11.21 -14.13 -17.85
C TYR A 81 10.12 -13.42 -17.05
N ASP A 82 8.99 -13.16 -17.71
CA ASP A 82 7.83 -12.59 -17.04
C ASP A 82 7.28 -13.53 -15.96
N ALA A 83 7.05 -12.95 -14.79
CA ALA A 83 6.41 -13.57 -13.65
C ALA A 83 4.92 -13.20 -13.63
N PHE A 84 4.09 -14.18 -13.34
CA PHE A 84 2.64 -14.02 -13.23
C PHE A 84 2.13 -14.43 -11.85
N THR A 85 0.94 -13.96 -11.51
CA THR A 85 0.18 -14.41 -10.35
C THR A 85 0.04 -15.93 -10.32
N SER A 86 0.02 -16.50 -9.11
CA SER A 86 -0.04 -17.95 -8.95
C SER A 86 -1.37 -18.54 -9.41
N SER A 87 -2.48 -17.81 -9.25
CA SER A 87 -3.81 -18.23 -9.72
C SER A 87 -4.05 -17.95 -11.21
N LYS A 88 -3.12 -17.26 -11.89
CA LYS A 88 -3.28 -16.72 -13.25
C LYS A 88 -4.41 -15.69 -13.41
N GLN A 89 -5.00 -15.22 -12.30
CA GLN A 89 -5.98 -14.13 -12.27
C GLN A 89 -5.28 -12.75 -12.29
N PRO A 90 -6.01 -11.67 -12.60
CA PRO A 90 -5.47 -10.31 -12.46
C PRO A 90 -4.87 -10.06 -11.08
N MET A 91 -3.72 -9.40 -11.02
CA MET A 91 -3.00 -9.13 -9.77
C MET A 91 -3.85 -8.33 -8.77
N ALA A 92 -4.53 -7.28 -9.25
CA ALA A 92 -5.43 -6.48 -8.42
C ALA A 92 -6.52 -7.33 -7.75
N LYS A 93 -7.01 -8.39 -8.41
CA LYS A 93 -7.99 -9.32 -7.85
C LYS A 93 -7.42 -10.18 -6.72
N GLU A 94 -6.20 -10.69 -6.86
CA GLU A 94 -5.54 -11.43 -5.76
C GLU A 94 -5.28 -10.53 -4.54
N PHE A 95 -4.84 -9.29 -4.76
CA PHE A 95 -4.63 -8.33 -3.68
C PHE A 95 -5.94 -7.96 -3.00
N LEU A 96 -6.99 -7.68 -3.78
CA LEU A 96 -8.32 -7.35 -3.27
C LEU A 96 -8.90 -8.47 -2.41
N ALA A 97 -8.76 -9.73 -2.85
CA ALA A 97 -9.23 -10.89 -2.10
C ALA A 97 -8.52 -11.07 -0.74
N THR A 98 -7.33 -10.50 -0.58
CA THR A 98 -6.52 -10.58 0.65
C THR A 98 -6.89 -9.49 1.66
N LEU A 99 -7.42 -8.36 1.21
CA LEU A 99 -7.74 -7.21 2.08
C LEU A 99 -8.73 -7.53 3.21
N PRO A 100 -9.82 -8.30 3.01
CA PRO A 100 -10.71 -8.66 4.10
C PRO A 100 -10.00 -9.36 5.26
N GLN A 101 -9.06 -10.26 4.98
CA GLN A 101 -8.26 -10.93 6.01
C GLN A 101 -7.33 -9.95 6.73
N LEU A 102 -6.66 -9.09 5.97
CA LEU A 102 -5.71 -8.11 6.50
C LEU A 102 -6.37 -7.08 7.42
N LEU A 103 -7.58 -6.64 7.08
CA LEU A 103 -8.29 -5.56 7.78
C LEU A 103 -9.32 -6.04 8.80
N LYS A 104 -9.62 -7.36 8.86
CA LYS A 104 -10.71 -7.94 9.66
C LYS A 104 -10.74 -7.48 11.12
N LYS A 105 -9.57 -7.23 11.72
CA LYS A 105 -9.45 -6.87 13.14
C LYS A 105 -10.04 -5.47 13.42
N GLN A 106 -9.86 -4.52 12.50
CA GLN A 106 -10.32 -3.13 12.66
C GLN A 106 -11.60 -2.84 11.88
N PHE A 107 -11.83 -3.55 10.79
CA PHE A 107 -12.97 -3.38 9.90
C PHE A 107 -13.58 -4.76 9.60
N PRO A 108 -14.48 -5.28 10.47
CA PRO A 108 -15.04 -6.62 10.31
C PRO A 108 -16.03 -6.72 9.14
N LYS A 109 -16.54 -5.59 8.63
CA LYS A 109 -17.51 -5.53 7.53
C LYS A 109 -16.91 -4.80 6.33
N ILE A 110 -16.30 -5.57 5.42
CA ILE A 110 -15.73 -5.05 4.18
C ILE A 110 -16.47 -5.66 3.01
N LYS A 111 -16.98 -4.81 2.11
CA LYS A 111 -17.42 -5.20 0.77
C LYS A 111 -16.26 -5.01 -0.20
N ILE A 112 -15.88 -6.05 -0.91
CA ILE A 112 -14.88 -5.94 -1.98
C ILE A 112 -15.58 -5.72 -3.31
N VAL A 113 -15.09 -4.79 -4.13
CA VAL A 113 -15.59 -4.54 -5.47
C VAL A 113 -14.46 -4.78 -6.46
N GLN A 114 -14.65 -5.75 -7.35
CA GLN A 114 -13.70 -6.00 -8.42
C GLN A 114 -13.87 -4.90 -9.47
N LEU A 115 -12.76 -4.24 -9.80
CA LEU A 115 -12.71 -3.19 -10.82
C LEU A 115 -12.02 -3.76 -12.06
N ASP A 116 -12.54 -3.39 -13.23
CA ASP A 116 -11.94 -3.78 -14.50
C ASP A 116 -10.73 -2.90 -14.83
N VAL A 117 -9.81 -3.46 -15.61
CA VAL A 117 -8.63 -2.74 -16.10
C VAL A 117 -9.06 -1.67 -17.10
N GLY A 118 -8.46 -0.48 -17.02
CA GLY A 118 -8.73 0.62 -17.95
C GLY A 118 -9.92 1.51 -17.57
N LEU A 119 -10.59 1.23 -16.44
CA LEU A 119 -11.55 2.18 -15.88
C LEU A 119 -10.85 3.48 -15.48
N SER A 120 -11.51 4.61 -15.73
CA SER A 120 -11.09 5.87 -15.13
C SER A 120 -11.31 5.84 -13.62
N LYS A 121 -10.54 6.67 -12.90
CA LYS A 121 -10.72 6.85 -11.45
C LYS A 121 -12.17 7.19 -11.07
N ALA A 122 -12.83 8.05 -11.85
CA ALA A 122 -14.21 8.46 -11.58
C ALA A 122 -15.19 7.29 -11.70
N GLU A 123 -15.04 6.45 -12.73
CA GLU A 123 -15.85 5.23 -12.91
C GLU A 123 -15.60 4.21 -11.80
N ALA A 124 -14.33 4.03 -11.40
CA ALA A 124 -13.98 3.16 -10.29
C ALA A 124 -14.64 3.59 -8.96
N VAL A 125 -14.65 4.89 -8.67
CA VAL A 125 -15.34 5.43 -7.49
C VAL A 125 -16.86 5.23 -7.60
N ASN A 126 -17.44 5.42 -8.78
CA ASN A 126 -18.87 5.17 -8.99
C ASN A 126 -19.24 3.71 -8.72
N ALA A 127 -18.48 2.75 -9.27
CA ALA A 127 -18.69 1.32 -9.04
C ALA A 127 -18.59 0.93 -7.56
N LEU A 128 -17.71 1.58 -6.80
CA LEU A 128 -17.61 1.39 -5.35
C LEU A 128 -18.84 1.93 -4.60
N LEU A 129 -19.35 3.09 -5.01
CA LEU A 129 -20.50 3.74 -4.37
C LEU A 129 -21.83 3.05 -4.65
N GLU A 130 -21.94 2.34 -5.78
CA GLU A 130 -23.11 1.49 -6.09
C GLU A 130 -23.36 0.40 -5.02
N GLN A 131 -22.38 0.12 -4.15
CA GLN A 131 -22.55 -0.79 -3.02
C GLN A 131 -23.41 -0.22 -1.88
N GLY A 132 -23.84 1.05 -1.97
CA GLY A 132 -24.71 1.71 -1.00
C GLY A 132 -24.06 1.86 0.37
N VAL A 133 -22.75 2.12 0.40
CA VAL A 133 -21.99 2.33 1.65
C VAL A 133 -21.61 3.80 1.81
N ASP A 134 -21.48 4.26 3.05
CA ASP A 134 -21.17 5.66 3.35
C ASP A 134 -19.71 6.03 3.06
N LYS A 135 -18.82 5.04 3.13
CA LYS A 135 -17.38 5.20 2.94
C LYS A 135 -16.84 4.17 1.97
N VAL A 136 -16.07 4.66 1.01
CA VAL A 136 -15.40 3.82 0.01
C VAL A 136 -13.90 4.07 0.02
N VAL A 137 -13.13 3.04 -0.28
CA VAL A 137 -11.67 3.05 -0.39
C VAL A 137 -11.29 2.61 -1.78
N LEU A 138 -10.59 3.47 -2.51
CA LEU A 138 -9.98 3.14 -3.78
C LEU A 138 -8.47 3.05 -3.60
N ILE A 139 -7.88 1.92 -3.97
CA ILE A 139 -6.43 1.77 -4.05
C ILE A 139 -6.05 1.74 -5.53
N THR A 140 -5.24 2.69 -5.99
CA THR A 140 -4.75 2.73 -7.37
C THR A 140 -3.29 2.27 -7.41
N LEU A 141 -3.00 1.27 -8.25
CA LEU A 141 -1.65 0.76 -8.49
C LEU A 141 -1.10 1.36 -9.77
N LYS A 142 -0.12 2.25 -9.66
CA LYS A 142 0.55 2.88 -10.80
C LYS A 142 1.85 2.17 -11.18
N GLU A 143 2.49 1.55 -10.20
CA GLU A 143 3.64 0.68 -10.41
C GLU A 143 3.55 -0.47 -9.39
N TRP A 144 3.79 -1.68 -9.86
CA TRP A 144 3.96 -2.87 -9.03
C TRP A 144 4.64 -3.94 -9.87
N LYS A 145 5.96 -3.99 -9.75
CA LYS A 145 6.82 -4.89 -10.52
C LYS A 145 7.96 -5.38 -9.66
N SER A 146 8.14 -6.69 -9.59
CA SER A 146 9.35 -7.27 -9.01
C SER A 146 10.38 -7.63 -10.07
N LEU A 147 11.67 -7.60 -9.74
CA LEU A 147 12.72 -8.30 -10.47
C LEU A 147 13.44 -9.21 -9.50
N THR A 148 13.44 -10.52 -9.77
CA THR A 148 14.09 -11.49 -8.91
C THR A 148 15.19 -12.21 -9.66
N ALA A 149 16.43 -11.85 -9.34
CA ALA A 149 17.66 -12.47 -9.84
C ALA A 149 18.49 -12.97 -8.63
N ILE A 150 19.71 -12.48 -8.46
CA ILE A 150 20.54 -12.70 -7.25
C ILE A 150 19.85 -12.10 -6.01
N ASP A 151 19.18 -10.96 -6.19
CA ASP A 151 18.33 -10.29 -5.21
C ASP A 151 16.90 -10.13 -5.75
N THR A 152 15.95 -9.92 -4.85
CA THR A 152 14.57 -9.57 -5.20
C THR A 152 14.38 -8.08 -5.02
N SER A 153 14.15 -7.36 -6.10
CA SER A 153 13.79 -5.94 -6.09
C SER A 153 12.30 -5.76 -6.35
N LEU A 154 11.68 -4.77 -5.71
CA LEU A 154 10.28 -4.39 -5.90
C LEU A 154 10.19 -2.88 -6.16
N TRP A 155 9.72 -2.51 -7.35
CA TRP A 155 9.28 -1.16 -7.65
C TRP A 155 7.79 -1.07 -7.41
N PHE A 156 7.37 -0.03 -6.70
CA PHE A 156 5.98 0.17 -6.33
C PHE A 156 5.61 1.65 -6.35
N ASP A 157 4.36 1.91 -6.72
CA ASP A 157 3.67 3.19 -6.57
C ASP A 157 2.19 2.87 -6.38
N ALA A 158 1.73 2.98 -5.15
CA ALA A 158 0.36 2.71 -4.75
C ALA A 158 -0.23 3.91 -4.03
N GLN A 159 -1.47 4.22 -4.39
CA GLN A 159 -2.24 5.36 -3.88
C GLN A 159 -3.49 4.82 -3.21
N LEU A 160 -3.83 5.30 -2.02
CA LEU A 160 -5.06 5.00 -1.31
C LEU A 160 -5.84 6.30 -1.16
N GLU A 161 -7.10 6.25 -1.55
CA GLU A 161 -8.03 7.35 -1.46
C GLU A 161 -9.30 6.89 -0.78
N THR A 162 -9.82 7.69 0.13
CA THR A 162 -11.10 7.43 0.80
C THR A 162 -12.12 8.48 0.40
N PHE A 163 -13.35 8.08 0.15
CA PHE A 163 -14.43 8.97 -0.25
C PHE A 163 -15.69 8.74 0.58
N ASN A 164 -16.50 9.79 0.69
CA ASN A 164 -17.86 9.66 1.24
C ASN A 164 -18.88 9.32 0.15
N ALA A 165 -20.12 9.05 0.56
CA ALA A 165 -21.27 8.81 -0.31
C ALA A 165 -21.51 9.93 -1.36
N LYS A 166 -21.05 11.16 -1.09
CA LYS A 166 -21.17 12.32 -1.99
C LYS A 166 -20.00 12.45 -2.99
N LYS A 167 -19.17 11.41 -3.14
CA LYS A 167 -17.96 11.40 -3.99
C LYS A 167 -16.87 12.39 -3.56
N GLN A 168 -16.93 12.91 -2.35
CA GLN A 168 -15.94 13.86 -1.85
C GLN A 168 -14.76 13.09 -1.24
N LEU A 169 -13.54 13.48 -1.61
CA LEU A 169 -12.30 12.90 -1.09
C LEU A 169 -12.13 13.27 0.39
N LEU A 170 -11.98 12.26 1.25
CA LEU A 170 -11.84 12.39 2.70
C LEU A 170 -10.38 12.22 3.16
N ALA A 171 -9.61 11.35 2.53
CA ALA A 171 -8.18 11.17 2.79
C ALA A 171 -7.45 10.66 1.54
N TYR A 172 -6.16 10.97 1.46
CA TYR A 172 -5.26 10.53 0.40
C TYR A 172 -3.94 10.09 1.01
N LYS A 173 -3.42 8.96 0.57
CA LYS A 173 -2.07 8.50 0.91
C LYS A 173 -1.40 7.86 -0.30
N ARG A 174 -0.12 8.16 -0.51
CA ARG A 174 0.70 7.49 -1.53
C ARG A 174 1.93 6.86 -0.88
N THR A 175 2.29 5.69 -1.36
CA THR A 175 3.57 5.03 -1.07
C THR A 175 4.22 4.69 -2.41
N GLN A 176 5.43 5.15 -2.61
CA GLN A 176 6.20 4.88 -3.83
C GLN A 176 7.66 4.61 -3.48
N GLY A 177 8.34 3.84 -4.30
CA GLY A 177 9.76 3.62 -4.14
C GLY A 177 10.24 2.31 -4.73
N HIS A 178 11.40 1.91 -4.23
CA HIS A 178 12.11 0.72 -4.65
C HIS A 178 12.72 0.06 -3.41
N ASP A 179 12.29 -1.17 -3.14
CA ASP A 179 12.86 -1.99 -2.06
C ASP A 179 13.68 -3.13 -2.66
N THR A 180 14.80 -3.47 -2.02
CA THR A 180 15.62 -4.62 -2.38
C THR A 180 15.68 -5.60 -1.20
N PHE A 181 15.42 -6.87 -1.49
CA PHE A 181 15.41 -7.97 -0.53
C PHE A 181 16.48 -8.99 -0.92
N GLY A 182 17.49 -9.14 -0.06
CA GLY A 182 18.53 -10.14 -0.23
C GLY A 182 18.05 -11.57 0.01
N GLY A 183 18.99 -12.53 -0.08
CA GLY A 183 18.76 -13.94 0.26
C GLY A 183 18.30 -14.82 -0.90
N ALA A 184 18.08 -14.26 -2.10
CA ALA A 184 17.81 -15.06 -3.30
C ALA A 184 19.02 -15.89 -3.74
N ALA A 185 20.25 -15.45 -3.46
CA ALA A 185 21.46 -16.25 -3.64
C ALA A 185 21.50 -17.55 -2.81
N ILE A 186 20.82 -17.60 -1.65
CA ILE A 186 20.81 -18.76 -0.75
C ILE A 186 19.57 -19.64 -1.00
N ALA A 187 18.38 -19.03 -1.10
CA ALA A 187 17.12 -19.76 -1.23
C ALA A 187 16.73 -20.09 -2.68
N GLY A 188 17.41 -19.47 -3.65
CA GLY A 188 17.02 -19.44 -5.05
C GLY A 188 16.00 -18.32 -5.35
N PRO A 189 15.99 -17.76 -6.58
CA PRO A 189 15.17 -16.61 -6.94
C PRO A 189 13.68 -16.82 -6.68
N ILE A 190 13.12 -17.92 -7.19
CA ILE A 190 11.68 -18.21 -7.12
C ILE A 190 11.21 -18.38 -5.67
N THR A 191 11.98 -19.10 -4.85
CA THR A 191 11.65 -19.34 -3.44
C THR A 191 11.70 -18.04 -2.65
N ASN A 192 12.72 -17.21 -2.88
CA ASN A 192 12.84 -15.94 -2.19
C ASN A 192 11.67 -15.00 -2.55
N ALA A 193 11.34 -14.84 -3.83
CA ALA A 193 10.21 -14.03 -4.28
C ALA A 193 8.88 -14.46 -3.64
N LYS A 194 8.61 -15.77 -3.60
CA LYS A 194 7.39 -16.32 -2.99
C LYS A 194 7.28 -16.03 -1.50
N ARG A 195 8.42 -15.86 -0.83
CA ARG A 195 8.48 -15.52 0.60
C ARG A 195 8.41 -14.01 0.83
N THR A 196 9.21 -13.22 0.12
CA THR A 196 9.41 -11.80 0.44
C THR A 196 8.33 -10.89 -0.12
N LEU A 197 7.88 -11.10 -1.35
CA LEU A 197 6.93 -10.21 -2.01
C LEU A 197 5.57 -10.12 -1.30
N PRO A 198 4.99 -11.20 -0.75
CA PRO A 198 3.77 -11.08 0.05
C PRO A 198 3.94 -10.26 1.34
N HIS A 199 5.09 -10.39 2.00
CA HIS A 199 5.39 -9.57 3.17
C HIS A 199 5.56 -8.09 2.78
N ALA A 200 6.21 -7.82 1.65
CA ALA A 200 6.31 -6.47 1.09
C ALA A 200 4.90 -5.90 0.79
N PHE A 201 4.00 -6.69 0.19
CA PHE A 201 2.60 -6.30 0.01
C PHE A 201 1.93 -5.92 1.32
N ARG A 202 2.01 -6.78 2.36
CA ARG A 202 1.47 -6.46 3.69
C ARG A 202 2.04 -5.14 4.22
N GLN A 203 3.35 -4.95 4.12
CA GLN A 203 4.03 -3.76 4.62
C GLN A 203 3.56 -2.49 3.90
N LYS A 204 3.37 -2.53 2.58
CA LYS A 204 2.84 -1.37 1.83
C LYS A 204 1.38 -1.09 2.17
N MET A 205 0.55 -2.13 2.33
CA MET A 205 -0.83 -1.95 2.81
C MET A 205 -0.86 -1.40 4.25
N GLN A 206 0.01 -1.89 5.14
CA GLN A 206 0.18 -1.33 6.48
C GLN A 206 0.47 0.17 6.40
N ALA A 207 1.46 0.58 5.60
CA ALA A 207 1.84 1.99 5.48
C ALA A 207 0.73 2.89 4.90
N LEU A 208 -0.09 2.37 3.97
CA LEU A 208 -1.23 3.10 3.41
C LEU A 208 -2.36 3.26 4.44
N PHE A 209 -2.74 2.17 5.10
CA PHE A 209 -3.86 2.18 6.04
C PHE A 209 -3.51 2.75 7.41
N SER A 210 -2.25 2.72 7.85
CA SER A 210 -1.85 3.28 9.16
C SER A 210 -1.71 4.80 9.15
N ASP A 211 -1.92 5.44 8.00
CA ASP A 211 -1.92 6.89 7.92
C ASP A 211 -3.05 7.46 8.79
N SER A 212 -2.74 8.49 9.59
CA SER A 212 -3.69 9.04 10.56
C SER A 212 -4.92 9.64 9.90
N MET A 213 -4.77 10.29 8.73
CA MET A 213 -5.90 10.86 8.00
C MET A 213 -6.76 9.77 7.38
N VAL A 214 -6.14 8.71 6.86
CA VAL A 214 -6.85 7.54 6.34
C VAL A 214 -7.66 6.89 7.47
N MET A 215 -7.05 6.57 8.60
CA MET A 215 -7.76 5.98 9.74
C MET A 215 -8.87 6.89 10.27
N ALA A 216 -8.61 8.20 10.42
CA ALA A 216 -9.63 9.16 10.84
C ALA A 216 -10.81 9.18 9.86
N SER A 217 -10.55 9.16 8.55
CA SER A 217 -11.61 9.16 7.53
C SER A 217 -12.48 7.90 7.57
N LEU A 218 -11.88 6.74 7.87
CA LEU A 218 -12.58 5.46 7.91
C LEU A 218 -13.33 5.26 9.22
N THR A 219 -12.82 5.80 10.33
CA THR A 219 -13.38 5.56 11.68
C THR A 219 -14.34 6.65 12.14
N SER A 220 -14.18 7.90 11.70
CA SER A 220 -15.07 9.00 12.10
C SER A 220 -16.34 9.04 11.27
N ILE A 221 -17.50 9.13 11.92
CA ILE A 221 -18.80 9.34 11.27
C ILE A 221 -18.84 10.71 10.54
N GLN A 222 -18.15 11.71 11.10
CA GLN A 222 -18.16 13.10 10.61
C GLN A 222 -16.86 13.46 9.87
N ALA A 223 -16.22 12.50 9.21
CA ALA A 223 -15.02 12.78 8.43
C ALA A 223 -15.31 13.87 7.38
N GLN A 224 -14.71 15.04 7.57
CA GLN A 224 -14.87 16.15 6.64
C GLN A 224 -14.07 15.92 5.36
N PRO A 225 -14.50 16.41 4.19
CA PRO A 225 -13.70 16.37 2.97
C PRO A 225 -12.35 17.09 3.15
N ILE A 226 -11.30 16.61 2.47
CA ILE A 226 -9.97 17.25 2.49
C ILE A 226 -10.08 18.74 2.12
N ALA A 227 -10.95 19.05 1.15
CA ALA A 227 -11.21 20.42 0.71
C ALA A 227 -11.62 21.37 1.84
N VAL A 228 -12.37 20.88 2.83
CA VAL A 228 -12.85 21.68 3.96
C VAL A 228 -11.76 21.79 5.03
N ARG A 229 -11.12 20.67 5.37
CA ARG A 229 -10.02 20.67 6.38
C ARG A 229 -8.86 21.56 5.97
N ALA A 230 -8.51 21.55 4.68
CA ALA A 230 -7.44 22.38 4.15
C ALA A 230 -7.76 23.88 4.16
N ILE A 231 -9.04 24.27 4.30
CA ILE A 231 -9.45 25.67 4.50
C ILE A 231 -9.39 26.01 5.99
N ASP A 232 -9.86 25.12 6.87
CA ASP A 232 -9.89 25.35 8.32
C ASP A 232 -8.48 25.38 8.93
N ASP A 233 -7.53 24.58 8.44
CA ASP A 233 -6.11 24.62 8.85
C ASP A 233 -5.39 25.92 8.45
N VAL A 234 -6.02 26.77 7.62
CA VAL A 234 -5.52 28.11 7.26
C VAL A 234 -6.07 29.17 8.22
N SER A 235 -7.06 28.83 9.06
CA SER A 235 -7.68 29.73 10.03
C SER A 235 -7.48 29.21 11.45
N GLU A 236 -6.45 29.72 12.14
CA GLU A 236 -6.38 29.58 13.61
C GLU A 236 -7.55 30.33 14.29
N PRO A 237 -7.97 29.88 15.49
CA PRO A 237 -8.95 30.61 16.28
C PRO A 237 -8.31 31.89 16.79
N SER A 238 -8.85 33.03 16.32
CA SER A 238 -8.60 34.35 16.90
C SER A 238 -8.98 34.32 18.38
N THR A 239 -8.00 34.13 19.26
CA THR A 239 -8.17 34.36 20.69
C THR A 239 -8.10 35.87 20.92
N THR A 240 -9.17 36.38 21.49
CA THR A 240 -9.43 37.76 21.90
C THR A 240 -8.28 38.43 22.63
N GLY A 241 -7.91 39.64 22.20
CA GLY A 241 -7.12 40.60 22.96
C GLY A 241 -6.95 41.93 22.22
N LEU A 242 -7.70 42.95 22.65
CA LEU A 242 -7.68 44.37 22.27
C LEU A 242 -6.61 44.85 21.27
N GLY A 243 -7.05 45.45 20.16
CA GLY A 243 -6.21 46.34 19.36
C GLY A 243 -6.72 46.49 17.93
N VAL A 244 -7.09 47.71 17.57
CA VAL A 244 -7.39 48.16 16.22
C VAL A 244 -6.16 47.89 15.33
N ASP A 245 -6.32 47.05 14.30
CA ASP A 245 -5.82 47.33 12.95
C ASP A 245 -6.36 46.29 11.97
N SER A 246 -7.21 46.77 11.06
CA SER A 246 -7.62 46.06 9.86
C SER A 246 -6.51 46.17 8.82
N ASP A 247 -5.48 45.33 8.90
CA ASP A 247 -4.55 45.21 7.78
C ASP A 247 -3.83 43.85 7.72
N LEU A 248 -3.83 43.29 6.51
CA LEU A 248 -3.13 42.10 6.03
C LEU A 248 -3.33 40.79 6.82
N MET A 249 -4.43 40.13 6.49
CA MET A 249 -4.48 38.67 6.43
C MET A 249 -3.38 38.22 5.44
N LYS A 250 -2.19 37.86 5.91
CA LYS A 250 -1.13 37.27 5.07
C LYS A 250 -1.37 35.77 4.98
N PRO A 251 -1.87 35.24 3.87
CA PRO A 251 -2.04 33.80 3.74
C PRO A 251 -0.65 33.13 3.66
N ARG A 252 -0.50 31.97 4.32
CA ARG A 252 0.71 31.13 4.24
C ARG A 252 0.51 30.02 3.21
N ALA A 253 1.62 29.63 2.59
CA ALA A 253 1.74 28.91 1.31
C ALA A 253 0.87 27.66 1.13
N CYS A 254 0.52 27.39 -0.14
CA CYS A 254 -0.11 26.14 -0.57
C CYS A 254 0.63 24.89 -0.07
N THR A 255 -0.09 24.04 0.65
CA THR A 255 0.38 22.70 1.01
C THR A 255 0.27 21.75 -0.19
N VAL A 256 1.07 20.67 -0.17
CA VAL A 256 1.03 19.64 -1.22
C VAL A 256 -0.36 19.02 -1.33
N GLU A 257 -1.07 18.86 -0.22
CA GLU A 257 -2.42 18.30 -0.18
C GLU A 257 -3.44 19.19 -0.91
N LEU A 258 -3.35 20.51 -0.75
CA LEU A 258 -4.22 21.47 -1.42
C LEU A 258 -3.95 21.52 -2.93
N ILE A 259 -2.68 21.46 -3.33
CA ILE A 259 -2.27 21.36 -4.75
C ILE A 259 -2.83 20.07 -5.37
N LEU A 260 -2.72 18.94 -4.66
CA LEU A 260 -3.27 17.66 -5.12
C LEU A 260 -4.80 17.69 -5.21
N TYR A 261 -5.48 18.36 -4.27
CA TYR A 261 -6.94 18.55 -4.33
C TYR A 261 -7.35 19.29 -5.61
N TRP A 262 -6.75 20.45 -5.90
CA TRP A 262 -7.09 21.21 -7.10
C TRP A 262 -6.72 20.49 -8.39
N LYS A 263 -5.58 19.81 -8.42
CA LYS A 263 -5.15 19.01 -9.59
C LYS A 263 -6.13 17.87 -9.86
N ASN A 264 -6.63 17.20 -8.81
CA ASN A 264 -7.64 16.15 -8.92
C ASN A 264 -9.04 16.69 -9.27
N ALA A 265 -9.33 17.96 -8.95
CA ALA A 265 -10.55 18.64 -9.37
C ALA A 265 -10.51 19.12 -10.84
N GLY A 266 -9.44 18.80 -11.58
CA GLY A 266 -9.27 19.20 -12.98
C GLY A 266 -8.84 20.66 -13.16
N MET A 267 -8.38 21.32 -12.10
CA MET A 267 -7.90 22.70 -12.17
C MET A 267 -6.57 22.74 -12.94
N PRO A 268 -6.41 23.65 -13.92
CA PRO A 268 -5.16 23.81 -14.66
C PRO A 268 -3.99 24.20 -13.74
N ASP A 269 -2.80 23.67 -14.02
CA ASP A 269 -1.60 23.92 -13.20
C ASP A 269 -1.28 25.44 -13.10
N GLN A 270 -1.57 26.23 -14.13
CA GLN A 270 -1.41 27.70 -14.07
C GLN A 270 -2.40 28.38 -13.12
N GLU A 271 -3.63 27.87 -13.02
CA GLU A 271 -4.62 28.38 -12.08
C GLU A 271 -4.26 27.99 -10.64
N ILE A 272 -3.79 26.75 -10.43
CA ILE A 272 -3.24 26.28 -9.15
C ILE A 272 -2.08 27.16 -8.70
N LEU A 273 -1.10 27.38 -9.58
CA LEU A 273 0.05 28.24 -9.31
C LEU A 273 -0.39 29.67 -9.03
N SER A 274 -1.35 30.22 -9.78
CA SER A 274 -1.88 31.57 -9.54
C SER A 274 -2.49 31.71 -8.15
N LYS A 275 -3.29 30.71 -7.70
CA LYS A 275 -3.89 30.67 -6.36
C LYS A 275 -2.83 30.49 -5.26
N CYS A 276 -1.72 29.82 -5.56
CA CYS A 276 -0.59 29.68 -4.65
C CYS A 276 0.34 30.91 -4.61
N HIS A 277 0.42 31.67 -5.70
CA HIS A 277 1.25 32.87 -5.81
C HIS A 277 0.53 34.15 -5.37
N SER A 278 -0.80 34.23 -5.52
CA SER A 278 -1.63 35.31 -4.95
C SER A 278 -1.60 35.36 -3.42
N VAL A 279 -1.04 34.32 -2.81
CA VAL A 279 -0.82 34.16 -1.36
C VAL A 279 0.51 34.76 -0.90
N LYS A 280 1.39 35.18 -1.83
CA LYS A 280 2.76 35.64 -1.53
C LYS A 280 2.94 37.17 -1.47
N GLN A 281 1.85 37.95 -1.43
CA GLN A 281 1.89 39.41 -1.22
C GLN A 281 1.20 39.78 0.08
#